data_AF-C6CHP3-F1
#
_entry.id   AF-C6CHP3-F1
#
_cell.length_a   1.000
_cell.length_b   1.000
_cell.length_c   1.000
_cell.angle_alpha   90.00
_cell.angle_beta   90.00
_cell.angle_gamma   90.00
#
_symmetry.space_group_name_H-M   'P 1'
#
loop_
_entity.id
_entity.type
_entity.pdbx_description
1 polymer ?
#
loop_
_entity_poly.entity_id
_entity_poly.type
_entity_poly.pdbx_seq_one_letter_code
_entity_poly.pdbx_strand_id
1 'polypeptide(L)'
;MSNSSESDGAFDDFLTLSALLTGFSRFELTGTGLAHEYFAWLQHAAAIPFKQLRHDFLAQPNDETVRLDWLQTTVLTSPSLGPVARSLLRLWYTGQWFPISQPSDDNADFLSHAAWREALIWQAIHAHPQATRQQEFGAWSEPPMAEWGTRG
;
A
#
# COMPACT_ATOMS: atom_id res chain seq x y z
N MET A 1 -22.30 17.14 14.16
CA MET A 1 -21.24 17.72 13.31
C MET A 1 -19.83 17.41 13.82
N SER A 2 -19.65 16.70 14.95
CA SER A 2 -18.31 16.39 15.49
C SER A 2 -17.65 15.12 14.92
N ASN A 3 -18.40 14.15 14.39
CA ASN A 3 -17.82 12.90 13.87
C ASN A 3 -17.12 13.07 12.52
N SER A 4 -17.53 14.04 11.69
CA SER A 4 -16.96 14.21 10.34
C SER A 4 -15.53 14.72 10.39
N SER A 5 -15.21 15.67 11.26
CA SER A 5 -13.84 16.19 11.40
C SER A 5 -12.87 15.14 11.96
N GLU A 6 -13.33 14.27 12.86
CA GLU A 6 -12.52 13.17 13.40
C GLU A 6 -12.26 12.10 12.33
N SER A 7 -13.25 11.76 11.51
CA SER A 7 -13.05 10.83 10.39
C SER A 7 -12.12 11.39 9.31
N ASP A 8 -12.17 12.70 9.06
CA ASP A 8 -11.31 13.36 8.07
C ASP A 8 -9.84 13.35 8.53
N GLY A 9 -9.56 13.69 9.79
CA GLY A 9 -8.21 13.59 10.36
C GLY A 9 -7.69 12.15 10.38
N ALA A 10 -8.57 11.21 10.74
CA ALA A 10 -8.24 9.79 10.75
C ALA A 10 -7.87 9.23 9.36
N PHE A 11 -8.53 9.72 8.32
CA PHE A 11 -8.23 9.37 6.94
C PHE A 11 -6.93 10.02 6.45
N ASP A 12 -6.64 11.26 6.86
CA ASP A 12 -5.38 11.94 6.55
C ASP A 12 -4.18 11.22 7.17
N ASP A 13 -4.30 10.80 8.44
CA ASP A 13 -3.29 9.97 9.13
C ASP A 13 -3.04 8.66 8.39
N PHE A 14 -4.13 7.99 7.96
CA PHE A 14 -4.04 6.76 7.18
C PHE A 14 -3.29 6.94 5.86
N LEU A 15 -3.58 8.00 5.12
CA LEU A 15 -2.89 8.30 3.86
C LEU A 15 -1.41 8.62 4.10
N THR A 16 -1.09 9.35 5.16
CA THR A 16 0.29 9.69 5.51
C THR A 16 1.09 8.45 5.89
N LEU A 17 0.51 7.58 6.72
CA LEU A 17 1.08 6.28 7.07
C LEU A 17 1.26 5.39 5.84
N SER A 18 0.25 5.30 4.98
CA SER A 18 0.29 4.49 3.76
C SER A 18 1.37 4.97 2.79
N ALA A 19 1.53 6.29 2.64
CA ALA A 19 2.58 6.87 1.80
C ALA A 19 3.98 6.49 2.31
N LEU A 20 4.19 6.58 3.63
CA LEU A 20 5.47 6.18 4.22
C LEU A 20 5.74 4.67 4.07
N LEU A 21 4.74 3.83 4.31
CA LEU A 21 4.88 2.37 4.20
C LEU A 21 5.18 1.91 2.77
N THR A 22 4.56 2.55 1.78
CA THR A 22 4.62 2.09 0.38
C THR A 22 5.72 2.78 -0.42
N GLY A 23 6.14 3.98 -0.02
CA GLY A 23 7.01 4.85 -0.82
C GLY A 23 6.27 5.63 -1.91
N PHE A 24 4.97 5.42 -2.08
CA PHE A 24 4.13 6.16 -3.03
C PHE A 24 3.58 7.44 -2.39
N SER A 25 3.43 8.50 -3.17
CA SER A 25 2.87 9.76 -2.70
C SER A 25 1.38 9.62 -2.35
N ARG A 26 0.88 10.52 -1.50
CA ARG A 26 -0.56 10.58 -1.18
C ARG A 26 -1.42 10.75 -2.43
N PHE A 27 -0.93 11.48 -3.43
CA PHE A 27 -1.62 11.69 -4.71
C PHE A 27 -1.72 10.40 -5.52
N GLU A 28 -0.64 9.61 -5.58
CA GLU A 28 -0.67 8.30 -6.26
C GLU A 28 -1.63 7.34 -5.55
N LEU A 29 -1.59 7.29 -4.21
CA LEU A 29 -2.47 6.44 -3.42
C LEU A 29 -3.95 6.81 -3.58
N THR A 30 -4.31 8.09 -3.57
CA THR A 30 -5.70 8.52 -3.81
C THR A 30 -6.09 8.34 -5.28
N GLY A 31 -5.14 8.47 -6.21
CA GLY A 31 -5.33 8.23 -7.64
C GLY A 31 -5.76 6.81 -7.98
N THR A 32 -5.44 5.82 -7.14
CA THR A 32 -5.96 4.44 -7.29
C THR A 32 -7.48 4.35 -7.14
N GLY A 33 -8.11 5.32 -6.46
CA GLY A 33 -9.52 5.24 -6.06
C GLY A 33 -9.80 4.28 -4.90
N LEU A 34 -8.80 3.57 -4.37
CA LEU A 34 -8.95 2.53 -3.35
C LEU A 34 -8.76 3.01 -1.91
N ALA A 35 -8.23 4.22 -1.71
CA ALA A 35 -7.85 4.72 -0.40
C ALA A 35 -9.00 4.66 0.63
N HIS A 36 -10.21 5.07 0.25
CA HIS A 36 -11.38 5.03 1.15
C HIS A 36 -11.86 3.60 1.42
N GLU A 37 -11.84 2.72 0.43
CA GLU A 37 -12.19 1.31 0.58
C GLU A 37 -11.24 0.63 1.57
N TYR A 38 -9.93 0.85 1.42
CA TYR A 38 -8.92 0.29 2.31
C TYR A 38 -9.02 0.86 3.72
N PHE A 39 -9.24 2.17 3.85
CA PHE A 39 -9.46 2.78 5.15
C PHE A 39 -10.68 2.20 5.88
N ALA A 40 -11.81 2.06 5.18
CA ALA A 40 -13.00 1.42 5.73
C ALA A 40 -12.74 -0.03 6.10
N TRP A 41 -12.05 -0.78 5.23
CA TRP A 41 -11.70 -2.18 5.49
C TRP A 41 -10.88 -2.34 6.78
N LEU A 42 -9.83 -1.54 6.98
CA LEU A 42 -9.01 -1.62 8.20
C LEU A 42 -9.78 -1.26 9.46
N GLN A 43 -10.71 -0.30 9.38
CA GLN A 43 -11.58 0.04 10.51
C GLN A 43 -12.48 -1.12 10.95
N HIS A 44 -12.80 -2.06 10.05
CA HIS A 44 -13.60 -3.24 10.38
C HIS A 44 -12.75 -4.47 10.68
N ALA A 45 -11.84 -4.85 9.77
CA ALA A 45 -11.07 -6.09 9.84
C ALA A 45 -9.93 -6.04 10.87
N ALA A 46 -9.45 -4.84 11.23
CA ALA A 46 -8.29 -4.63 12.07
C ALA A 46 -8.46 -3.45 13.04
N ALA A 47 -9.69 -3.16 13.49
CA ALA A 47 -10.04 -1.93 14.21
C ALA A 47 -9.07 -1.53 15.33
N ILE A 48 -8.79 -2.45 16.26
CA ILE A 48 -7.93 -2.22 17.43
C ILE A 48 -6.47 -2.02 17.00
N PRO A 49 -5.80 -2.97 16.31
CA PRO A 49 -4.40 -2.78 15.92
C PRO A 49 -4.20 -1.62 14.94
N PHE A 50 -5.19 -1.32 14.08
CA PHE A 50 -5.12 -0.16 13.18
C PHE A 50 -5.19 1.17 13.94
N LYS A 51 -6.08 1.28 14.94
CA LYS A 51 -6.14 2.47 15.79
C LYS A 51 -4.84 2.67 16.57
N GLN A 52 -4.24 1.60 17.09
CA GLN A 52 -2.95 1.64 17.78
C GLN A 52 -1.81 2.06 16.84
N LEU A 53 -1.72 1.44 15.66
CA LEU A 53 -0.72 1.80 14.65
C LEU A 53 -0.79 3.28 14.28
N ARG A 54 -1.99 3.80 14.03
CA ARG A 54 -2.18 5.24 13.74
C ARG A 54 -1.80 6.13 14.91
N HIS A 55 -2.15 5.75 16.14
CA HIS A 55 -1.78 6.52 17.33
C HIS A 55 -0.26 6.60 17.50
N ASP A 56 0.42 5.46 17.44
CA ASP A 56 1.87 5.38 17.62
C ASP A 56 2.62 6.08 16.48
N PHE A 57 2.03 6.11 15.28
CA PHE A 57 2.54 6.85 14.13
C PHE A 57 2.60 8.37 14.34
N LEU A 58 1.77 8.94 15.22
CA LEU A 58 1.84 10.37 15.55
C LEU A 58 3.15 10.74 16.25
N ALA A 59 3.88 9.77 16.82
CA ALA A 59 5.18 9.96 17.45
C ALA A 59 6.37 9.79 16.49
N GLN A 60 6.11 9.74 15.18
CA GLN A 60 7.17 9.54 14.18
C GLN A 60 8.24 10.66 14.20
N PRO A 61 9.50 10.35 13.88
CA PRO A 61 10.54 11.36 13.74
C PRO A 61 10.24 12.39 12.63
N ASN A 62 10.66 13.64 12.83
CA ASN A 62 10.52 14.72 11.84
C ASN A 62 11.52 14.61 10.69
N ASP A 63 12.70 14.03 10.94
CA ASP A 63 13.71 13.79 9.91
C ASP A 63 13.34 12.56 9.08
N GLU A 64 13.37 12.70 7.76
CA GLU A 64 12.98 11.64 6.82
C GLU A 64 13.87 10.40 6.90
N THR A 65 15.19 10.58 7.01
CA THR A 65 16.14 9.45 7.07
C THR A 65 15.98 8.66 8.36
N VAL A 66 15.81 9.37 9.48
CA VAL A 66 15.57 8.75 10.80
C VAL A 66 14.19 8.08 10.85
N ARG A 67 13.19 8.66 10.18
CA ARG A 67 11.84 8.09 10.13
C ARG A 67 11.80 6.77 9.36
N LEU A 68 12.52 6.65 8.26
CA LEU A 68 12.60 5.39 7.51
C LEU A 68 13.28 4.29 8.32
N ASP A 69 14.39 4.61 9.00
CA ASP A 69 15.05 3.66 9.90
C ASP A 69 14.12 3.24 11.06
N TRP A 70 13.47 4.21 11.71
CA TRP A 70 12.49 3.95 12.77
C TRP A 70 11.32 3.05 12.29
N LEU A 71 10.78 3.31 11.11
CA LEU A 71 9.71 2.48 10.54
C LEU A 71 10.17 1.02 10.40
N GLN A 72 11.36 0.81 9.85
CA GLN A 72 11.91 -0.52 9.61
C GLN A 72 12.26 -1.26 10.91
N THR A 73 12.92 -0.57 11.85
CA THR A 73 13.50 -1.19 13.05
C THR A 73 12.55 -1.22 14.24
N THR A 74 11.49 -0.40 14.24
CA THR A 74 10.55 -0.26 15.36
C THR A 74 9.13 -0.67 14.97
N VAL A 75 8.57 -0.09 13.90
CA VAL A 75 7.15 -0.34 13.54
C VAL A 75 6.99 -1.73 12.93
N LEU A 76 7.79 -2.07 11.92
CA LEU A 76 7.64 -3.34 11.18
C LEU A 76 8.11 -4.56 12.00
N THR A 77 9.04 -4.38 12.94
CA THR A 77 9.54 -5.43 13.84
C THR A 77 8.68 -5.60 15.09
N SER A 78 7.85 -4.61 15.43
CA SER A 78 6.99 -4.65 16.61
C SER A 78 6.04 -5.86 16.58
N PRO A 79 5.95 -6.65 17.67
CA PRO A 79 4.99 -7.75 17.77
C PRO A 79 3.53 -7.29 17.69
N SER A 80 3.22 -6.07 18.12
CA SER A 80 1.86 -5.53 18.11
C SER A 80 1.53 -4.78 16.82
N LEU A 81 2.46 -3.98 16.31
CA LEU A 81 2.22 -3.09 15.15
C LEU A 81 2.63 -3.73 13.82
N GLY A 82 3.69 -4.53 13.82
CA GLY A 82 4.26 -5.13 12.63
C GLY A 82 3.26 -5.96 11.82
N PRO A 83 2.41 -6.81 12.43
CA PRO A 83 1.42 -7.58 11.69
C PRO A 83 0.42 -6.73 10.90
N VAL A 84 -0.17 -5.69 11.52
CA VAL A 84 -1.12 -4.80 10.82
C VAL A 84 -0.44 -3.93 9.77
N ALA A 85 0.76 -3.42 10.06
CA ALA A 85 1.53 -2.61 9.11
C ALA A 85 1.93 -3.42 7.86
N ARG A 86 2.40 -4.67 8.05
CA ARG A 86 2.72 -5.58 6.94
C ARG A 86 1.47 -5.99 6.14
N SER A 87 0.34 -6.21 6.82
CA SER A 87 -0.92 -6.55 6.15
C SER A 87 -1.44 -5.38 5.31
N LEU A 88 -1.33 -4.15 5.80
CA LEU A 88 -1.63 -2.93 5.03
C LEU A 88 -0.68 -2.75 3.84
N LEU A 89 0.61 -2.99 4.04
CA LEU A 89 1.60 -2.92 2.96
C LEU A 89 1.28 -3.94 1.86
N ARG A 90 1.01 -5.20 2.24
CA ARG A 90 0.59 -6.24 1.30
C ARG A 90 -0.70 -5.85 0.57
N LEU A 91 -1.69 -5.33 1.30
CA LEU A 91 -2.94 -4.86 0.71
C LEU A 91 -2.72 -3.82 -0.39
N TRP A 92 -1.88 -2.81 -0.14
CA TRP A 92 -1.56 -1.81 -1.16
C TRP A 92 -0.84 -2.40 -2.37
N TYR A 93 0.14 -3.27 -2.15
CA TYR A 93 0.95 -3.82 -3.23
C TYR A 93 0.24 -4.88 -4.05
N THR A 94 -0.62 -5.71 -3.46
CA THR A 94 -1.23 -6.87 -4.15
C THR A 94 -2.74 -6.76 -4.32
N GLY A 95 -3.40 -5.86 -3.60
CA GLY A 95 -4.86 -5.78 -3.54
C GLY A 95 -5.50 -6.87 -2.67
N GLN A 96 -4.70 -7.69 -1.98
CA GLN A 96 -5.16 -8.79 -1.14
C GLN A 96 -5.04 -8.45 0.35
N TRP A 97 -6.04 -8.83 1.13
CA TRP A 97 -5.96 -8.78 2.58
C TRP A 97 -5.35 -10.07 3.13
N PHE A 98 -4.34 -9.92 3.98
CA PHE A 98 -3.75 -11.01 4.74
C PHE A 98 -4.17 -10.87 6.21
N PRO A 99 -4.98 -11.79 6.78
CA PRO A 99 -5.46 -11.66 8.14
C PRO A 99 -4.33 -11.66 9.18
N ILE A 100 -4.34 -10.66 10.07
CA ILE A 100 -3.35 -10.49 11.13
C ILE A 100 -3.28 -11.73 12.06
N SER A 101 -4.43 -12.35 12.34
CA SER A 101 -4.54 -13.49 13.26
C SER A 101 -4.02 -14.81 12.68
N GLN A 102 -3.91 -14.91 11.35
CA GLN A 102 -3.50 -16.13 10.65
C GLN A 102 -2.64 -15.75 9.43
N PRO A 103 -1.37 -15.37 9.64
CA PRO A 103 -0.48 -14.93 8.60
C PRO A 103 0.01 -16.12 7.76
N SER A 104 -0.87 -16.68 6.94
CA SER A 104 -0.53 -17.61 5.86
C SER A 104 -1.00 -17.02 4.53
N ASP A 105 -0.25 -17.30 3.47
CA ASP A 105 -0.62 -16.81 2.14
C ASP A 105 -1.89 -17.51 1.60
N ASP A 106 -2.23 -18.68 2.14
CA ASP A 106 -3.46 -19.42 1.81
C ASP A 106 -4.75 -18.71 2.25
N ASN A 107 -4.67 -17.77 3.20
CA ASN A 107 -5.81 -17.01 3.72
C ASN A 107 -5.96 -15.64 3.06
N ALA A 108 -5.27 -15.39 1.95
CA ALA A 108 -5.23 -14.10 1.28
C ALA A 108 -6.36 -13.94 0.27
N ASP A 109 -7.24 -12.98 0.50
CA ASP A 109 -8.37 -12.70 -0.39
C ASP A 109 -8.28 -11.30 -1.01
N PHE A 110 -8.59 -11.19 -2.30
CA PHE A 110 -8.75 -9.88 -2.95
C PHE A 110 -9.96 -9.15 -2.38
N LEU A 111 -9.80 -7.88 -2.01
CA LEU A 111 -10.93 -7.07 -1.53
C LEU A 111 -11.95 -6.82 -2.64
N SER A 112 -11.45 -6.57 -3.86
CA SER A 112 -12.28 -6.28 -5.03
C SER A 112 -11.50 -6.48 -6.33
N HIS A 113 -12.22 -6.54 -7.45
CA HIS A 113 -11.59 -6.54 -8.78
C HIS A 113 -10.80 -5.24 -9.03
N ALA A 114 -11.25 -4.11 -8.46
CA ALA A 114 -10.51 -2.85 -8.52
C ALA A 114 -9.20 -2.95 -7.73
N ALA A 115 -9.21 -3.58 -6.55
CA ALA A 115 -8.02 -3.81 -5.74
C ALA A 115 -6.93 -4.58 -6.51
N TRP A 116 -7.29 -5.60 -7.29
CA TRP A 116 -6.34 -6.31 -8.15
C TRP A 116 -5.80 -5.43 -9.29
N ARG A 117 -6.68 -4.64 -9.93
CA ARG A 117 -6.33 -3.84 -11.11
C ARG A 117 -5.43 -2.64 -10.76
N GLU A 118 -5.69 -1.97 -9.64
CA GLU A 118 -4.96 -0.76 -9.23
C GLU A 118 -3.88 -1.07 -8.18
N ALA A 119 -3.52 -2.35 -7.99
CA ALA A 119 -2.48 -2.76 -7.05
C ALA A 119 -1.12 -2.09 -7.39
N LEU A 120 -0.42 -1.59 -6.36
CA LEU A 120 0.80 -0.80 -6.55
C LEU A 120 1.95 -1.61 -7.18
N ILE A 121 1.93 -2.94 -7.09
CA ILE A 121 2.96 -3.78 -7.72
C ILE A 121 3.06 -3.51 -9.21
N TRP A 122 1.95 -3.22 -9.90
CA TRP A 122 1.96 -2.93 -11.33
C TRP A 122 2.75 -1.66 -11.64
N GLN A 123 2.55 -0.60 -10.85
CA GLN A 123 3.32 0.63 -11.01
C GLN A 123 4.79 0.43 -10.62
N ALA A 124 5.05 -0.27 -9.50
CA ALA A 124 6.41 -0.49 -8.99
C ALA A 124 7.30 -1.26 -9.98
N ILE A 125 6.73 -2.21 -10.73
CA ILE A 125 7.45 -2.99 -11.75
C ILE A 125 7.29 -2.42 -13.17
N HIS A 126 6.69 -1.24 -13.32
CA HIS A 126 6.41 -0.59 -14.61
C HIS A 126 5.63 -1.48 -15.59
N ALA A 127 4.62 -2.20 -15.09
CA ALA A 127 3.76 -3.10 -15.85
C ALA A 127 2.26 -2.72 -15.77
N HIS A 128 1.43 -3.54 -16.38
CA HIS A 128 -0.03 -3.44 -16.32
C HIS A 128 -0.64 -4.77 -15.87
N PRO A 129 -1.83 -4.73 -15.22
CA PRO A 129 -2.52 -5.93 -14.79
C PRO A 129 -2.78 -6.87 -15.96
N GLN A 130 -2.46 -8.15 -15.76
CA GLN A 130 -2.67 -9.20 -16.75
C GLN A 130 -4.15 -9.55 -16.86
N ALA A 131 -4.91 -8.80 -17.68
CA ALA A 131 -6.21 -9.14 -18.29
C ALA A 131 -6.94 -7.90 -18.84
N THR A 132 -6.40 -6.68 -18.72
CA THR A 132 -7.17 -5.46 -19.02
C THR A 132 -6.87 -4.80 -20.37
N ARG A 133 -5.77 -5.17 -21.05
CA ARG A 133 -5.56 -4.82 -22.46
C ARG A 133 -4.92 -6.01 -23.16
N GLN A 134 -5.58 -6.50 -24.21
CA GLN A 134 -4.97 -7.43 -25.15
C GLN A 134 -3.79 -6.66 -25.77
N GLN A 135 -2.55 -6.98 -25.37
CA GLN A 135 -1.41 -6.62 -26.22
C GLN A 135 -1.73 -7.18 -27.61
N GLU A 136 -1.51 -6.36 -28.63
CA GLU A 136 -1.69 -6.81 -30.00
C GLU A 136 -0.85 -8.07 -30.19
N PHE A 137 -1.47 -9.11 -30.75
CA PHE A 137 -0.78 -10.36 -31.02
C PHE A 137 0.48 -10.05 -31.86
N GLY A 138 1.66 -10.30 -31.31
CA GLY A 138 2.93 -9.97 -31.97
C GLY A 138 3.84 -8.98 -31.23
N ALA A 139 3.41 -8.35 -30.13
CA ALA A 139 4.27 -7.45 -29.35
C ALA A 139 5.57 -8.13 -28.83
N TRP A 140 5.55 -9.45 -28.65
CA TRP A 140 6.72 -10.26 -28.27
C TRP A 140 7.73 -10.49 -29.41
N SER A 141 7.39 -10.12 -30.64
CA SER A 141 8.28 -10.26 -31.81
C SER A 141 9.18 -9.05 -32.02
N GLU A 142 8.92 -7.94 -31.33
CA GLU A 142 9.77 -6.76 -31.38
C GLU A 142 10.90 -6.88 -30.36
N PRO A 143 12.18 -6.82 -30.79
CA PRO A 143 13.29 -6.80 -29.86
C PRO A 143 13.21 -5.53 -29.00
N PRO A 144 13.50 -5.61 -27.68
CA PRO A 144 13.51 -4.42 -26.83
C PRO A 144 14.52 -3.41 -27.38
N MET A 145 14.09 -2.18 -27.60
CA MET A 145 15.01 -1.09 -27.92
C MET A 145 15.84 -0.76 -26.69
N ALA A 146 17.02 -1.37 -26.58
CA ALA A 146 18.02 -0.94 -25.62
C ALA A 146 18.70 0.34 -26.16
N GLU A 147 18.29 1.50 -25.66
CA GLU A 147 19.04 2.74 -25.86
C GLU A 147 20.28 2.78 -24.95
N TRP A 148 21.21 1.84 -25.16
CA TRP A 148 22.56 1.99 -24.62
C TRP A 148 23.38 2.83 -25.60
N GLY A 149 23.60 4.08 -25.20
CA GLY A 149 24.21 5.12 -26.01
C GLY A 149 25.56 4.72 -26.62
N THR A 150 25.68 4.96 -27.93
CA THR A 150 26.97 5.18 -28.58
C THR A 150 27.40 6.62 -28.28
N ARG A 151 28.14 6.81 -27.19
CA ARG A 151 29.06 7.94 -27.09
C ARG A 151 30.42 7.49 -27.62
N GLY A 152 30.65 7.75 -28.91
CA GLY A 152 31.99 7.86 -29.50
C GLY A 152 32.48 9.30 -29.42
#